data_AF-A0A1B9U184-F1
#
_entry.id   AF-A0A1B9U184-F1
#
_cell.length_a   1.000
_cell.length_b   1.000
_cell.length_c   1.000
_cell.angle_alpha   90.00
_cell.angle_beta   90.00
_cell.angle_gamma   90.00
#
_symmetry.space_group_name_H-M   'P 1'
#
loop_
_entity.id
_entity.type
_entity.pdbx_description
1 polymer ?
#
loop_
_entity_poly.entity_id
_entity_poly.type
_entity_poly.pdbx_seq_one_letter_code
_entity_poly.pdbx_strand_id
1 'polypeptide(L)'
;MLGKKVPAVTFRTRVRDEAVGGPNPFRWQDMTSDDYFKGKKVVLFSLPGAFTPTCSTYQLPDFEKLAGEFRALGVDEIYCLSVNDAFVMNAWAKGQNLENVKVIPDGSGEFTRKMGMLVAKDNLGFGMRSWRYAAVINDGLVEQWFEEEGYCDNSDTDPYGVSSPQNILENLKSRAAA
;
A
#
# COMPACT_ATOMS: atom_id res chain seq x y z
N MET A 1 -5.13 -14.01 0.86
CA MET A 1 -3.79 -14.40 0.32
C MET A 1 -2.86 -15.08 1.32
N LEU A 2 -3.33 -15.44 2.53
CA LEU A 2 -2.51 -16.02 3.59
C LEU A 2 -1.72 -17.27 3.16
N GLY A 3 -0.44 -17.35 3.53
CA GLY A 3 0.44 -18.48 3.24
C GLY A 3 0.93 -18.56 1.79
N LYS A 4 0.65 -17.55 0.96
CA LYS A 4 1.11 -17.47 -0.43
C LYS A 4 2.18 -16.40 -0.60
N LYS A 5 3.06 -16.59 -1.58
CA LYS A 5 3.97 -15.51 -2.02
C LYS A 5 3.18 -14.41 -2.72
N VAL A 6 3.63 -13.17 -2.54
CA VAL A 6 3.12 -12.04 -3.31
C VAL A 6 3.36 -12.25 -4.82
N PRO A 7 2.49 -11.72 -5.68
CA PRO A 7 2.65 -11.82 -7.12
C PRO A 7 3.95 -11.17 -7.60
N ALA A 8 4.64 -11.81 -8.55
CA ALA A 8 5.73 -11.20 -9.28
C ALA A 8 5.18 -10.18 -10.30
N VAL A 9 5.51 -8.90 -10.09
CA VAL A 9 5.10 -7.75 -10.91
C VAL A 9 6.27 -6.78 -11.01
N THR A 10 6.32 -5.99 -12.09
CA THR A 10 7.23 -4.85 -12.24
C THR A 10 6.43 -3.56 -12.26
N PHE A 11 6.63 -2.71 -11.27
CA PHE A 11 6.03 -1.40 -11.13
C PHE A 11 6.84 -0.35 -11.89
N ARG A 12 6.15 0.48 -12.68
CA ARG A 12 6.75 1.62 -13.39
C ARG A 12 6.72 2.82 -12.47
N THR A 13 7.80 3.03 -11.73
CA THR A 13 7.91 4.10 -10.74
C THR A 13 8.63 5.32 -11.30
N ARG A 14 8.49 6.46 -10.61
CA ARG A 14 9.30 7.65 -10.85
C ARG A 14 10.02 8.05 -9.58
N VAL A 15 11.35 8.16 -9.66
CA VAL A 15 12.20 8.52 -8.52
C VAL A 15 12.83 9.87 -8.76
N ARG A 16 12.82 10.73 -7.73
CA ARG A 16 13.45 12.05 -7.79
C ARG A 16 14.96 11.87 -7.96
N ASP A 17 15.52 12.56 -8.94
CA ASP A 17 16.93 12.52 -9.30
C ASP A 17 17.37 13.92 -9.73
N GLU A 18 18.07 14.62 -8.85
CA GLU A 18 18.51 16.00 -9.08
C GLU A 18 19.49 16.12 -10.26
N ALA A 19 20.12 15.03 -10.70
CA ALA A 19 21.00 15.02 -11.88
C ALA A 19 20.22 15.17 -13.20
N VAL A 20 18.92 14.86 -13.22
CA VAL A 20 18.04 15.08 -14.39
C VAL A 20 17.83 16.59 -14.65
N GLY A 21 17.92 17.42 -13.60
CA GLY A 21 17.67 18.86 -13.66
C GLY A 21 16.23 19.24 -14.05
N GLY A 22 15.98 20.55 -14.20
CA GLY A 22 14.71 21.09 -14.68
C GLY A 22 13.56 21.08 -13.65
N PRO A 23 12.34 21.48 -14.06
CA PRO A 23 11.20 21.65 -13.17
C PRO A 23 10.59 20.31 -12.68
N ASN A 24 10.95 19.18 -13.29
CA ASN A 24 10.46 17.86 -12.93
C ASN A 24 11.63 16.85 -12.88
N PRO A 25 12.51 16.94 -11.87
CA PRO A 25 13.74 16.15 -11.77
C PRO A 25 13.40 14.73 -11.28
N PHE A 26 12.64 13.98 -12.08
CA PHE A 26 12.29 12.59 -11.82
C PHE A 26 12.68 11.74 -13.02
N ARG A 27 13.24 10.56 -12.80
CA ARG A 27 13.47 9.56 -13.85
C ARG A 27 12.57 8.35 -13.66
N TRP A 28 12.37 7.60 -14.74
CA TRP A 28 11.74 6.29 -14.67
C TRP A 28 12.65 5.30 -13.94
N GLN A 29 12.03 4.44 -13.15
CA GLN A 29 12.69 3.32 -12.50
C GLN A 29 11.71 2.14 -12.40
N ASP A 30 12.15 1.01 -12.93
CA ASP A 30 11.45 -0.25 -12.71
C ASP A 30 11.77 -0.76 -11.31
N MET A 31 10.74 -1.11 -10.57
CA MET A 31 10.82 -1.75 -9.26
C MET A 31 10.03 -3.04 -9.31
N THR A 32 10.63 -4.16 -8.94
CA THR A 32 9.98 -5.46 -8.92
C THR A 32 9.37 -5.76 -7.55
N SER A 33 8.48 -6.74 -7.47
CA SER A 33 8.01 -7.26 -6.18
C SER A 33 9.18 -7.69 -5.28
N ASP A 34 10.24 -8.28 -5.84
CA ASP A 34 11.42 -8.68 -5.06
C ASP A 34 12.13 -7.47 -4.45
N ASP A 35 12.26 -6.36 -5.18
CA ASP A 35 12.88 -5.13 -4.65
C ASP A 35 12.11 -4.57 -3.43
N TYR A 36 10.79 -4.78 -3.40
CA TYR A 36 9.95 -4.38 -2.28
C TYR A 36 9.95 -5.40 -1.14
N PHE A 37 9.85 -6.70 -1.40
CA PHE A 37 9.46 -7.68 -0.38
C PHE A 37 10.52 -8.75 -0.06
N LYS A 38 11.53 -8.97 -0.91
CA LYS A 38 12.53 -10.02 -0.68
C LYS A 38 13.48 -9.63 0.46
N GLY A 39 13.70 -10.58 1.37
CA GLY A 39 14.58 -10.40 2.54
C GLY A 39 14.13 -9.34 3.53
N LYS A 40 12.86 -8.90 3.49
CA LYS A 40 12.29 -7.88 4.38
C LYS A 40 11.01 -8.39 5.04
N LYS A 41 10.75 -7.91 6.25
CA LYS A 41 9.44 -7.93 6.88
C LYS A 41 8.74 -6.60 6.62
N VAL A 42 7.63 -6.65 5.91
CA VAL A 42 6.94 -5.50 5.34
C VAL A 42 5.50 -5.46 5.80
N VAL A 43 5.00 -4.27 6.11
CA VAL A 43 3.55 -4.02 6.16
C VAL A 43 3.14 -3.37 4.84
N LEU A 44 2.32 -4.07 4.06
CA LEU A 44 1.68 -3.51 2.87
C LEU A 44 0.24 -3.17 3.22
N PHE A 45 -0.20 -1.96 2.94
CA PHE A 45 -1.62 -1.64 2.94
C PHE A 45 -2.03 -1.04 1.60
N SER A 46 -3.23 -1.40 1.16
CA SER A 46 -3.81 -0.94 -0.09
C SER A 46 -5.06 -0.12 0.15
N LEU A 47 -5.34 0.79 -0.77
CA LEU A 47 -6.48 1.69 -0.69
C LEU A 47 -7.09 2.02 -2.07
N PRO A 48 -8.37 2.45 -2.11
CA PRO A 48 -9.07 2.69 -3.36
C PRO A 48 -8.46 3.77 -4.26
N GLY A 49 -7.87 4.81 -3.70
CA GLY A 49 -7.25 5.87 -4.51
C GLY A 49 -6.58 6.96 -3.70
N ALA A 50 -5.51 7.52 -4.26
CA ALA A 50 -4.91 8.75 -3.79
C ALA A 50 -5.92 9.91 -3.77
N PHE A 51 -5.73 10.87 -2.86
CA PHE A 51 -6.56 12.07 -2.66
C PHE A 51 -8.01 11.84 -2.21
N THR A 52 -8.47 10.60 -1.99
CA THR A 52 -9.83 10.36 -1.47
C THR A 52 -9.90 10.58 0.05
N PRO A 53 -11.08 10.91 0.62
CA PRO A 53 -11.19 11.38 2.00
C PRO A 53 -10.65 10.40 3.05
N THR A 54 -11.15 9.17 3.12
CA THR A 54 -10.73 8.19 4.14
C THR A 54 -9.24 7.86 4.04
N CYS A 55 -8.74 7.74 2.82
CA CYS A 55 -7.34 7.44 2.54
C CYS A 55 -6.41 8.56 2.99
N SER A 56 -6.79 9.82 2.76
CA SER A 56 -5.93 11.00 2.96
C SER A 56 -6.07 11.62 4.35
N THR A 57 -7.16 11.35 5.06
CA THR A 57 -7.44 11.91 6.38
C THR A 57 -7.11 10.94 7.51
N TYR A 58 -7.25 9.62 7.27
CA TYR A 58 -7.12 8.61 8.33
C TYR A 58 -6.08 7.55 8.00
N GLN A 59 -6.29 6.73 6.96
CA GLN A 59 -5.51 5.50 6.78
C GLN A 59 -4.01 5.77 6.61
N LEU A 60 -3.61 6.51 5.56
CA LEU A 60 -2.19 6.79 5.31
C LEU A 60 -1.55 7.61 6.45
N PRO A 61 -2.16 8.70 6.96
CA PRO A 61 -1.63 9.45 8.10
C PRO A 61 -1.40 8.61 9.36
N ASP A 62 -2.30 7.68 9.68
CA ASP A 62 -2.14 6.83 10.87
C ASP A 62 -0.97 5.85 10.72
N PHE A 63 -0.77 5.25 9.54
CA PHE A 63 0.41 4.42 9.27
C PHE A 63 1.71 5.23 9.38
N GLU A 64 1.72 6.45 8.85
CA GLU A 64 2.87 7.36 8.93
C GLU A 64 3.22 7.69 10.39
N LYS A 65 2.21 8.05 11.19
CA LYS A 65 2.38 8.38 12.61
C LYS A 65 2.87 7.18 13.43
N LEU A 66 2.36 5.98 13.15
CA LEU A 66 2.65 4.76 13.92
C LEU A 66 3.85 3.97 13.39
N ALA A 67 4.54 4.46 12.35
CA ALA A 67 5.65 3.75 11.71
C ALA A 67 6.79 3.38 12.68
N GLY A 68 7.04 4.21 13.70
CA GLY A 68 8.04 3.91 14.74
C GLY A 68 7.70 2.66 15.56
N GLU A 69 6.42 2.42 15.86
CA GLU A 69 5.97 1.23 16.60
C GLU A 69 6.10 -0.04 15.75
N PHE A 70 5.79 0.03 14.46
CA PHE A 70 6.02 -1.08 13.53
C PHE A 70 7.49 -1.45 13.45
N ARG A 71 8.37 -0.43 13.33
CA ARG A 71 9.84 -0.63 13.32
C ARG A 71 10.33 -1.29 14.60
N ALA A 72 9.80 -0.90 15.76
CA ALA A 72 10.14 -1.54 17.03
C ALA A 72 9.73 -3.03 17.11
N LEU A 73 8.79 -3.47 16.27
CA LEU A 73 8.35 -4.87 16.13
C LEU A 73 9.03 -5.60 14.96
N GLY A 74 10.12 -5.04 14.45
CA GLY A 74 10.95 -5.64 13.40
C GLY A 74 10.37 -5.52 11.99
N VAL A 75 9.42 -4.61 11.75
CA VAL A 75 8.99 -4.28 10.38
C VAL A 75 10.03 -3.35 9.76
N ASP A 76 10.59 -3.76 8.62
CA ASP A 76 11.62 -3.00 7.90
C ASP A 76 11.01 -1.84 7.13
N GLU A 77 9.87 -2.06 6.48
CA GLU A 77 9.26 -1.12 5.55
C GLU A 77 7.73 -1.14 5.63
N ILE A 78 7.12 0.04 5.42
CA ILE A 78 5.67 0.19 5.27
C ILE A 78 5.38 0.74 3.87
N TYR A 79 4.58 0.00 3.09
CA TYR A 79 4.20 0.38 1.75
C TYR A 79 2.70 0.66 1.63
N CYS A 80 2.38 1.83 1.07
CA CYS A 80 1.04 2.22 0.64
C CYS A 80 0.88 1.94 -0.86
N LEU A 81 0.01 1.01 -1.23
CA LEU A 81 -0.27 0.66 -2.63
C LEU A 81 -1.62 1.23 -3.07
N SER A 82 -1.68 1.74 -4.30
CA SER A 82 -2.96 2.06 -4.93
C SER A 82 -2.90 1.89 -6.44
N VAL A 83 -4.09 1.71 -7.05
CA VAL A 83 -4.28 1.69 -8.50
C VAL A 83 -4.30 3.13 -9.01
N ASN A 84 -3.13 3.76 -8.95
CA ASN A 84 -2.83 5.09 -9.44
C ASN A 84 -1.42 5.07 -10.06
N ASP A 85 -1.19 5.93 -11.05
CA ASP A 85 0.13 6.07 -11.66
C ASP A 85 1.14 6.76 -10.72
N ALA A 86 2.42 6.67 -11.09
CA ALA A 86 3.53 7.20 -10.30
C ALA A 86 3.50 8.73 -10.12
N PHE A 87 2.91 9.47 -11.05
CA PHE A 87 2.84 10.93 -10.92
C PHE A 87 1.87 11.31 -9.81
N VAL A 88 0.67 10.71 -9.84
CA VAL A 88 -0.36 10.92 -8.82
C VAL A 88 0.14 10.46 -7.45
N MET A 89 0.72 9.26 -7.36
CA MET A 89 1.22 8.74 -6.08
C MET A 89 2.35 9.61 -5.51
N ASN A 90 3.28 10.10 -6.32
CA ASN A 90 4.34 10.99 -5.86
C ASN A 90 3.82 12.36 -5.41
N ALA A 91 2.90 12.96 -6.17
CA ALA A 91 2.30 14.23 -5.80
C ALA A 91 1.50 14.12 -4.50
N TRP A 92 0.77 13.02 -4.33
CA TRP A 92 0.01 12.73 -3.12
C TRP A 92 0.92 12.49 -1.92
N ALA A 93 1.95 11.64 -2.05
CA ALA A 93 2.93 11.40 -0.99
C ALA A 93 3.60 12.70 -0.52
N LYS A 94 3.97 13.58 -1.46
CA LYS A 94 4.48 14.91 -1.13
C LYS A 94 3.45 15.75 -0.36
N GLY A 95 2.19 15.77 -0.81
CA GLY A 95 1.11 16.50 -0.13
C GLY A 95 0.77 15.96 1.25
N GLN A 96 1.07 14.69 1.52
CA GLN A 96 0.90 14.01 2.80
C GLN A 96 2.13 14.17 3.73
N ASN A 97 3.22 14.77 3.24
CA ASN A 97 4.49 14.93 3.95
C ASN A 97 5.03 13.61 4.52
N LEU A 98 4.98 12.53 3.72
CA LEU A 98 5.45 11.22 4.16
C LEU A 98 6.97 11.20 4.34
N GLU A 99 7.41 10.66 5.49
CA GLU A 99 8.81 10.41 5.81
C GLU A 99 9.09 8.92 6.00
N ASN A 100 8.11 8.15 6.49
CA ASN A 100 8.27 6.77 6.90
C ASN A 100 7.58 5.79 5.95
N VAL A 101 6.39 6.12 5.45
CA VAL A 101 5.63 5.29 4.51
C VAL A 101 6.07 5.59 3.07
N LYS A 102 6.32 4.53 2.31
CA LYS A 102 6.65 4.62 0.87
C LYS A 102 5.45 4.22 0.02
N VAL A 103 5.31 4.83 -1.15
CA VAL A 103 4.19 4.56 -2.06
C VAL A 103 4.56 3.61 -3.19
N ILE A 104 3.63 2.72 -3.56
CA ILE A 104 3.75 1.81 -4.71
C ILE A 104 2.64 2.18 -5.74
N PRO A 105 3.01 2.67 -6.93
CA PRO A 105 2.05 3.00 -7.98
C PRO A 105 1.71 1.76 -8.81
N ASP A 106 0.70 1.00 -8.40
CA ASP A 106 0.14 -0.11 -9.18
C ASP A 106 -0.78 0.42 -10.30
N GLY A 107 -0.27 1.33 -11.13
CA GLY A 107 -1.09 2.11 -12.06
C GLY A 107 -1.84 1.31 -13.12
N SER A 108 -1.42 0.07 -13.39
CA SER A 108 -2.13 -0.88 -14.26
C SER A 108 -3.02 -1.88 -13.51
N GLY A 109 -3.05 -1.80 -12.17
CA GLY A 109 -3.79 -2.71 -11.29
C GLY A 109 -3.31 -4.16 -11.34
N GLU A 110 -2.09 -4.42 -11.85
CA GLU A 110 -1.63 -5.77 -12.11
C GLU A 110 -1.37 -6.53 -10.80
N PHE A 111 -0.71 -5.88 -9.85
CA PHE A 111 -0.44 -6.47 -8.55
C PHE A 111 -1.75 -6.69 -7.79
N THR A 112 -2.59 -5.66 -7.72
CA THR A 112 -3.91 -5.70 -7.10
C THR A 112 -4.78 -6.83 -7.65
N ARG A 113 -4.84 -6.98 -8.99
CA ARG A 113 -5.56 -8.06 -9.65
C ARG A 113 -5.02 -9.43 -9.26
N LYS A 114 -3.70 -9.62 -9.28
CA LYS A 114 -3.07 -10.90 -8.94
C LYS A 114 -3.16 -11.23 -7.44
N MET A 115 -3.31 -10.21 -6.59
CA MET A 115 -3.67 -10.36 -5.17
C MET A 115 -5.15 -10.73 -4.96
N GLY A 116 -5.97 -10.68 -6.02
CA GLY A 116 -7.40 -10.95 -5.96
C GLY A 116 -8.21 -9.81 -5.37
N MET A 117 -7.66 -8.59 -5.35
CA MET A 117 -8.23 -7.42 -4.65
C MET A 117 -8.67 -6.30 -5.59
N LEU A 118 -8.85 -6.59 -6.89
CA LEU A 118 -9.28 -5.59 -7.86
C LEU A 118 -10.81 -5.60 -7.96
N VAL A 119 -11.42 -4.45 -7.69
CA VAL A 119 -12.88 -4.22 -7.77
C VAL A 119 -13.20 -3.05 -8.68
N ALA A 120 -14.37 -3.07 -9.30
CA ALA A 120 -14.94 -1.90 -9.97
C ALA A 120 -15.48 -0.91 -8.94
N LYS A 121 -15.23 0.39 -9.15
CA LYS A 121 -15.84 1.50 -8.40
C LYS A 121 -16.40 2.53 -9.38
N ASP A 122 -17.13 2.04 -10.37
CA ASP A 122 -17.78 2.85 -11.41
C ASP A 122 -18.91 3.71 -10.84
N ASN A 123 -19.54 3.27 -9.74
CA ASN A 123 -20.49 4.08 -8.97
C ASN A 123 -19.90 5.41 -8.47
N LEU A 124 -18.58 5.51 -8.36
CA LEU A 124 -17.84 6.73 -8.00
C LEU A 124 -17.06 7.33 -9.18
N GLY A 125 -17.14 6.72 -10.38
CA GLY A 125 -16.37 7.11 -11.55
C GLY A 125 -14.87 6.80 -11.48
N PHE A 126 -14.46 5.84 -10.64
CA PHE A 126 -13.05 5.54 -10.41
C PHE A 126 -12.47 4.47 -11.34
N GLY A 127 -13.32 3.68 -12.01
CA GLY A 127 -12.91 2.49 -12.73
C GLY A 127 -12.47 1.36 -11.79
N MET A 128 -11.57 0.50 -12.27
CA MET A 128 -10.99 -0.59 -11.46
C MET A 128 -10.02 -0.03 -10.43
N ARG A 129 -10.21 -0.37 -9.15
CA ARG A 129 -9.39 0.06 -8.02
C ARG A 129 -9.08 -1.11 -7.09
N SER A 130 -8.13 -0.89 -6.17
CA SER A 130 -7.91 -1.84 -5.10
C SER A 130 -9.03 -1.76 -4.08
N TRP A 131 -9.48 -2.93 -3.64
CA TRP A 131 -10.14 -3.07 -2.35
C TRP A 131 -9.19 -2.65 -1.23
N ARG A 132 -9.76 -2.21 -0.09
CA ARG A 132 -8.97 -1.82 1.07
C ARG A 132 -8.56 -3.07 1.84
N TYR A 133 -7.26 -3.26 2.01
CA TYR A 133 -6.71 -4.37 2.80
C TYR A 133 -5.32 -4.01 3.32
N ALA A 134 -4.81 -4.79 4.27
CA ALA A 134 -3.41 -4.80 4.64
C ALA A 134 -2.87 -6.23 4.80
N ALA A 135 -1.56 -6.35 4.77
CA ALA A 135 -0.86 -7.62 4.92
C ALA A 135 0.48 -7.41 5.63
N VAL A 136 0.85 -8.37 6.47
CA VAL A 136 2.24 -8.51 6.94
C VAL A 136 2.90 -9.54 6.03
N ILE A 137 3.97 -9.14 5.36
CA ILE A 137 4.69 -9.91 4.35
C ILE A 137 6.12 -10.11 4.82
N ASN A 138 6.60 -11.34 4.88
CA ASN A 138 7.96 -11.67 5.29
C ASN A 138 8.67 -12.44 4.18
N ASP A 139 9.75 -11.89 3.62
CA ASP A 139 10.45 -12.45 2.45
C ASP A 139 9.50 -12.82 1.30
N GLY A 140 8.60 -11.89 0.99
CA GLY A 140 7.55 -12.07 -0.02
C GLY A 140 6.41 -13.04 0.36
N LEU A 141 6.45 -13.71 1.51
CA LEU A 141 5.37 -14.58 1.99
C LEU A 141 4.33 -13.79 2.80
N VAL A 142 3.06 -13.90 2.47
CA VAL A 142 1.97 -13.27 3.25
C VAL A 142 1.72 -14.06 4.53
N GLU A 143 2.15 -13.53 5.67
CA GLU A 143 2.01 -14.16 6.99
C GLU A 143 0.75 -13.72 7.74
N GLN A 144 0.22 -12.53 7.43
CA GLN A 144 -1.03 -12.02 8.00
C GLN A 144 -1.82 -11.26 6.93
N TRP A 145 -3.15 -11.33 7.02
CA TRP A 145 -4.08 -10.79 6.02
C TRP A 145 -5.23 -10.05 6.71
N PHE A 146 -5.44 -8.80 6.35
CA PHE A 146 -6.39 -7.86 6.97
C PHE A 146 -7.24 -7.22 5.89
N GLU A 147 -8.26 -7.93 5.43
CA GLU A 147 -9.17 -7.48 4.38
C GLU A 147 -10.41 -6.84 5.00
N GLU A 148 -10.82 -5.67 4.50
CA GLU A 148 -12.07 -5.06 4.94
C GLU A 148 -13.28 -5.88 4.48
N GLU A 149 -14.32 -5.93 5.29
CA GLU A 149 -15.56 -6.65 4.98
C GLU A 149 -16.35 -6.01 3.84
N GLY A 150 -17.19 -6.80 3.17
CA GLY A 150 -18.06 -6.29 2.10
C GLY A 150 -17.37 -6.15 0.75
N TYR A 151 -16.34 -6.95 0.49
CA TYR A 151 -15.68 -7.06 -0.81
C TYR A 151 -16.70 -7.27 -1.93
N CYS A 152 -16.91 -6.25 -2.76
CA CYS A 152 -17.70 -6.34 -3.98
C CYS A 152 -17.39 -5.17 -4.93
N ASP A 153 -17.76 -5.37 -6.19
CA ASP A 153 -17.83 -4.29 -7.17
C ASP A 153 -18.92 -3.29 -6.77
N ASN A 154 -18.63 -2.01 -6.97
CA ASN A 154 -19.55 -0.89 -6.73
C ASN A 154 -20.14 -0.88 -5.31
N SER A 155 -19.36 -1.29 -4.31
CA SER A 155 -19.76 -1.18 -2.90
C SER A 155 -20.17 0.26 -2.57
N ASP A 156 -21.30 0.40 -1.88
CA ASP A 156 -21.87 1.67 -1.42
C ASP A 156 -21.23 2.15 -0.10
N THR A 157 -20.42 1.32 0.53
CA THR A 157 -19.74 1.64 1.78
C THR A 157 -18.24 1.85 1.57
N ASP A 158 -17.61 2.54 2.53
CA ASP A 158 -16.16 2.74 2.57
C ASP A 158 -15.58 2.19 3.89
N PRO A 159 -15.52 0.85 4.05
CA PRO A 159 -15.10 0.24 5.30
C PRO A 159 -13.64 0.55 5.61
N TYR A 160 -13.36 0.82 6.88
CA TYR A 160 -12.02 1.00 7.41
C TYR A 160 -11.99 0.63 8.90
N GLY A 161 -11.36 -0.49 9.21
CA GLY A 161 -11.20 -0.98 10.58
C GLY A 161 -10.26 -2.17 10.65
N VAL A 162 -10.51 -3.21 9.85
CA VAL A 162 -9.70 -4.44 9.83
C VAL A 162 -8.28 -4.14 9.38
N SER A 163 -8.12 -3.28 8.37
CA SER A 163 -6.83 -2.87 7.80
C SER A 163 -6.18 -1.66 8.50
N SER A 164 -6.71 -1.23 9.64
CA SER A 164 -6.15 -0.11 10.41
C SER A 164 -4.77 -0.47 11.00
N PRO A 165 -3.83 0.50 11.08
CA PRO A 165 -2.52 0.25 11.66
C PRO A 165 -2.58 -0.19 13.13
N GLN A 166 -3.57 0.30 13.88
CA GLN A 166 -3.78 -0.06 15.28
C GLN A 166 -4.11 -1.55 15.42
N ASN A 167 -5.05 -2.06 14.61
CA ASN A 167 -5.41 -3.48 14.61
C ASN A 167 -4.20 -4.37 14.22
N ILE A 168 -3.42 -3.94 13.23
CA ILE A 168 -2.23 -4.70 12.79
C ILE A 168 -1.16 -4.70 13.90
N LEU A 169 -0.92 -3.56 14.55
CA LEU A 169 0.02 -3.47 15.68
C LEU A 169 -0.38 -4.38 16.83
N GLU A 170 -1.66 -4.44 17.17
CA GLU A 170 -2.16 -5.34 18.21
C GLU A 170 -1.88 -6.81 17.86
N ASN A 171 -2.12 -7.20 16.61
CA ASN A 171 -1.83 -8.55 16.12
C ASN A 171 -0.32 -8.88 16.08
N LEU A 172 0.54 -7.90 15.79
CA LEU A 172 1.99 -8.08 15.85
C LEU A 172 2.48 -8.22 17.30
N LYS A 173 1.96 -7.39 18.22
CA LYS A 173 2.30 -7.44 19.65
C LYS A 173 1.87 -8.75 20.29
N SER A 174 0.66 -9.23 20.00
CA SER A 174 0.15 -10.49 20.57
C SER A 174 0.98 -11.71 20.14
N ARG A 175 1.43 -11.74 18.88
CA ARG A 175 2.30 -12.81 18.37
C ARG A 175 3.73 -12.75 18.89
N ALA A 176 4.26 -11.56 19.17
CA ALA A 176 5.59 -11.42 19.76
C ALA A 176 5.63 -11.87 21.24
N ALA A 177 4.47 -11.88 21.91
CA ALA A 177 4.32 -12.34 23.28
C ALA A 177 4.01 -13.85 23.42
N ALA A 178 3.73 -14.55 22.30
CA ALA A 178 3.41 -15.96 22.24
C ALA A 178 4.63 -16.82 21.90
#